data_AF-A0A2D8Z502-F1
#
_entry.id   AF-A0A2D8Z502-F1
#
_cell.length_a   1.000
_cell.length_b   1.000
_cell.length_c   1.000
_cell.angle_alpha   90.00
_cell.angle_beta   90.00
_cell.angle_gamma   90.00
#
_symmetry.space_group_name_H-M   'P 1'
#
loop_
_entity.id
_entity.type
_entity.pdbx_description
1 polymer ?
#
loop_
_entity_poly.entity_id
_entity_poly.type
_entity_poly.pdbx_seq_one_letter_code
_entity_poly.pdbx_strand_id
1 'polypeptide(L)'
;MKRLNLICFCLFILGQISLFAEIVWTGANGADIFDEDNWDLSNSLVEVIDPNFSIDDDVIIKDATVEIPQVTGQQRFQVGSGYTITVDNSEIKLVGGSNDGIGGAVGSRLPQGPEGPVLDIKNGSFVELFFIVNGVQVNVDGTSEVIFGGGGNPVNLSLIDLKEGAVLGFKNETIEAFNSEHLGKLTIDGEVAEEEINYSISLSDEGVTTIIAGTDGDPGDDVILSFETDETSVESGDSVNLTWVVSEEIISLTLDDGSGPIEVDFDPVDFDGELNVTLTETTTFTLSGVNALDVEEQAVLKVIVTSDQATGIYWVGTEGFDLFDEANWDLTKSSVEIIDPNVSIEDDVYIVDATVEIPQLPAQQRFQVASGNIITIDNSIVRLTGGSNDGIGGPPGSRLPGGPEGPTMNIVNGSSYESYFIVNGVQMNVDATSTAVFGGPGNPVNISEINLEPGSTLTFLKETIEAFNSEHLSKVYIGGVPAEEGVNYTIESDGGEGCIITTISDEALKITNIVRDEEGNVIIEWNGKPGSFYAVDVSYTLEEDSWEELIDSVTNEALDDTFAPEAERIYYRIREQE
;
A
#
# COMPACT_ATOMS: atom_id res chain seq x y z
N MET A 1 13.24 61.80 65.98
CA MET A 1 12.90 60.53 66.63
C MET A 1 11.56 60.07 66.05
N LYS A 2 11.54 58.95 65.30
CA LYS A 2 10.38 58.25 64.69
C LYS A 2 9.61 59.00 63.59
N ARG A 3 9.11 58.39 62.50
CA ARG A 3 9.30 57.10 61.82
C ARG A 3 8.69 57.27 60.42
N LEU A 4 9.29 56.59 59.46
CA LEU A 4 8.86 56.29 58.10
C LEU A 4 7.46 55.65 58.06
N ASN A 5 6.68 55.88 57.00
CA ASN A 5 5.91 54.81 56.34
C ASN A 5 5.54 55.23 54.91
N LEU A 6 6.23 54.59 53.96
CA LEU A 6 5.96 54.54 52.54
C LEU A 6 4.81 53.53 52.34
N ILE A 7 3.67 53.97 51.80
CA ILE A 7 2.57 53.07 51.44
C ILE A 7 2.94 52.41 50.12
N CYS A 8 3.24 51.11 50.18
CA CYS A 8 3.45 50.25 49.04
C CYS A 8 2.07 49.81 48.52
N PHE A 9 1.76 50.16 47.27
CA PHE A 9 0.54 49.73 46.57
C PHE A 9 0.84 48.35 45.97
N CYS A 10 0.44 47.29 46.66
CA CYS A 10 0.47 45.93 46.09
C CYS A 10 -0.78 45.75 45.24
N LEU A 11 -0.58 45.76 43.92
CA LEU A 11 -1.53 45.25 42.93
C LEU A 11 -1.57 43.73 43.11
N PHE A 12 -2.62 43.21 43.75
CA PHE A 12 -2.91 41.78 43.76
C PHE A 12 -3.37 41.41 42.35
N ILE A 13 -2.50 40.76 41.59
CA ILE A 13 -2.91 39.99 40.41
C ILE A 13 -3.69 38.80 40.98
N LEU A 14 -5.02 38.83 40.85
CA LEU A 14 -5.80 37.61 40.90
C LEU A 14 -5.35 36.76 39.71
N GLY A 15 -4.44 35.82 39.96
CA GLY A 15 -4.37 34.65 39.10
C GLY A 15 -5.74 34.00 39.15
N GLN A 16 -6.33 33.70 38.00
CA GLN A 16 -7.44 32.77 37.93
C GLN A 16 -6.98 31.49 38.60
N ILE A 17 -7.51 31.22 39.78
CA ILE A 17 -7.47 29.90 40.38
C ILE A 17 -8.43 29.11 39.50
N SER A 18 -7.90 28.23 38.64
CA SER A 18 -8.73 27.17 38.06
C SER A 18 -9.20 26.33 39.24
N LEU A 19 -10.43 26.56 39.68
CA LEU A 19 -11.13 25.63 40.55
C LEU A 19 -11.45 24.44 39.65
N PHE A 20 -10.74 23.33 39.83
CA PHE A 20 -11.04 22.06 39.20
C PHE A 20 -12.51 21.71 39.50
N ALA A 21 -13.37 21.91 38.51
CA ALA A 21 -14.66 21.24 38.42
C ALA A 21 -14.39 20.03 37.53
N GLU A 22 -14.49 18.85 38.12
CA GLU A 22 -14.39 17.56 37.45
C GLU A 22 -15.31 16.61 38.21
N ILE A 23 -16.02 15.74 37.50
CA ILE A 23 -16.73 14.62 38.10
C ILE A 23 -15.79 13.41 38.12
N VAL A 24 -15.72 12.72 39.25
CA VAL A 24 -14.75 11.63 39.45
C VAL A 24 -15.47 10.33 39.75
N TRP A 25 -15.12 9.27 39.03
CA TRP A 25 -15.60 7.93 39.32
C TRP A 25 -15.10 7.44 40.68
N THR A 26 -16.01 6.92 41.49
CA THR A 26 -15.71 6.35 42.82
C THR A 26 -16.06 4.88 42.92
N GLY A 27 -17.00 4.38 42.09
CA GLY A 27 -17.51 3.01 42.14
C GLY A 27 -18.17 2.64 43.48
N ALA A 28 -18.70 3.63 44.22
CA ALA A 28 -19.20 3.43 45.58
C ALA A 28 -20.43 2.51 45.69
N ASN A 29 -21.20 2.37 44.61
CA ASN A 29 -22.42 1.57 44.51
C ASN A 29 -22.40 0.56 43.35
N GLY A 30 -21.20 0.11 42.92
CA GLY A 30 -21.05 -0.90 41.89
C GLY A 30 -20.24 -0.40 40.69
N ALA A 31 -20.55 -0.94 39.50
CA ALA A 31 -19.82 -0.63 38.27
C ALA A 31 -20.67 0.08 37.20
N ASP A 32 -21.98 0.22 37.39
CA ASP A 32 -22.88 0.84 36.41
C ASP A 32 -22.54 2.33 36.19
N ILE A 33 -22.15 2.68 34.96
CA ILE A 33 -21.76 4.04 34.57
C ILE A 33 -22.88 5.08 34.77
N PHE A 34 -24.15 4.65 34.72
CA PHE A 34 -25.32 5.51 34.86
C PHE A 34 -25.84 5.60 36.30
N ASP A 35 -25.23 4.88 37.25
CA ASP A 35 -25.58 5.01 38.66
C ASP A 35 -24.87 6.24 39.26
N GLU A 36 -25.63 7.29 39.51
CA GLU A 36 -25.14 8.57 40.04
C GLU A 36 -24.38 8.42 41.37
N ASP A 37 -24.73 7.41 42.19
CA ASP A 37 -24.05 7.17 43.47
C ASP A 37 -22.59 6.70 43.27
N ASN A 38 -22.20 6.32 42.05
CA ASN A 38 -20.82 5.99 41.70
C ASN A 38 -19.95 7.22 41.40
N TRP A 39 -20.50 8.43 41.35
CA TRP A 39 -19.76 9.64 40.96
C TRP A 39 -19.61 10.64 42.12
N ASP A 40 -18.40 11.18 42.30
CA ASP A 40 -18.17 12.35 43.15
C ASP A 40 -18.46 13.62 42.35
N LEU A 41 -19.60 14.24 42.67
CA LEU A 41 -20.06 15.48 42.07
C LEU A 41 -19.78 16.71 42.95
N SER A 42 -19.04 16.55 44.06
CA SER A 42 -18.90 17.60 45.09
C SER A 42 -18.22 18.89 44.61
N ASN A 43 -17.46 18.81 43.52
CA ASN A 43 -16.80 19.93 42.87
C ASN A 43 -17.47 20.36 41.56
N SER A 44 -18.59 19.74 41.18
CA SER A 44 -19.29 19.94 39.92
C SER A 44 -20.64 20.64 40.11
N LEU A 45 -21.17 21.20 39.02
CA LEU A 45 -22.58 21.63 38.92
C LEU A 45 -23.48 20.56 38.31
N VAL A 46 -22.93 19.40 37.94
CA VAL A 46 -23.69 18.25 37.46
C VAL A 46 -24.55 17.71 38.60
N GLU A 47 -25.86 17.62 38.36
CA GLU A 47 -26.83 17.10 39.31
C GLU A 47 -27.48 15.80 38.85
N VAL A 48 -27.31 15.44 37.57
CA VAL A 48 -27.94 14.29 36.93
C VAL A 48 -26.93 13.56 36.03
N ILE A 49 -26.76 12.26 36.24
CA ILE A 49 -26.09 11.34 35.30
C ILE A 49 -27.11 10.32 34.82
N ASP A 50 -27.48 10.41 33.54
CA ASP A 50 -28.50 9.56 32.92
C ASP A 50 -28.14 9.29 31.45
N PRO A 51 -28.66 8.20 30.85
CA PRO A 51 -28.47 7.92 29.43
C PRO A 51 -28.95 9.08 28.53
N ASN A 52 -28.12 9.49 27.56
CA ASN A 52 -28.34 10.61 26.64
C ASN A 52 -28.52 12.00 27.32
N PHE A 53 -28.17 12.15 28.60
CA PHE A 53 -28.17 13.43 29.28
C PHE A 53 -26.77 14.04 29.28
N SER A 54 -26.65 15.29 28.85
CA SER A 54 -25.32 15.93 28.74
C SER A 54 -24.75 16.24 30.10
N ILE A 55 -23.55 15.73 30.34
CA ILE A 55 -22.69 16.13 31.45
C ILE A 55 -21.89 17.34 30.97
N ASP A 56 -22.11 18.50 31.59
CA ASP A 56 -21.41 19.74 31.28
C ASP A 56 -20.22 19.94 32.26
N ASP A 57 -19.34 18.94 32.34
CA ASP A 57 -18.12 18.97 33.13
C ASP A 57 -17.11 17.91 32.64
N ASP A 58 -15.84 18.05 33.04
CA ASP A 58 -14.82 17.04 32.77
C ASP A 58 -15.07 15.77 33.58
N VAL A 59 -14.86 14.61 32.98
CA VAL A 59 -15.13 13.29 33.56
C VAL A 59 -13.83 12.54 33.77
N ILE A 60 -13.59 12.01 34.97
CA ILE A 60 -12.39 11.23 35.29
C ILE A 60 -12.76 9.84 35.79
N ILE A 61 -12.26 8.83 35.08
CA ILE A 61 -12.27 7.42 35.48
C ILE A 61 -10.81 7.01 35.67
N LYS A 62 -10.44 6.68 36.90
CA LYS A 62 -9.05 6.35 37.25
C LYS A 62 -8.96 5.16 38.19
N ASP A 63 -8.00 4.27 37.91
CA ASP A 63 -7.73 3.05 38.70
C ASP A 63 -9.00 2.22 38.96
N ALA A 64 -9.87 2.11 37.96
CA ALA A 64 -11.25 1.61 38.12
C ALA A 64 -11.68 0.60 37.06
N THR A 65 -12.73 -0.15 37.37
CA THR A 65 -13.53 -0.93 36.41
C THR A 65 -14.94 -0.34 36.38
N VAL A 66 -15.42 -0.03 35.18
CA VAL A 66 -16.72 0.56 34.89
C VAL A 66 -17.45 -0.32 33.87
N GLU A 67 -18.75 -0.44 34.03
CA GLU A 67 -19.63 -1.24 33.19
C GLU A 67 -20.67 -0.33 32.52
N ILE A 68 -20.85 -0.49 31.21
CA ILE A 68 -21.97 0.06 30.47
C ILE A 68 -23.03 -1.04 30.38
N PRO A 69 -24.13 -0.95 31.15
CA PRO A 69 -25.19 -1.96 31.11
C PRO A 69 -26.03 -1.85 29.85
N GLN A 70 -26.77 -2.91 29.51
CA GLN A 70 -27.81 -2.82 28.50
C GLN A 70 -28.99 -1.97 29.02
N VAL A 71 -29.21 -0.82 28.40
CA VAL A 71 -30.40 0.00 28.65
C VAL A 71 -31.43 -0.14 27.52
N THR A 72 -32.63 0.44 27.68
CA THR A 72 -33.69 0.27 26.68
C THR A 72 -33.41 1.12 25.43
N GLY A 73 -33.25 0.45 24.29
CA GLY A 73 -32.82 1.09 23.05
C GLY A 73 -31.34 1.43 23.09
N GLN A 74 -30.83 1.99 21.99
CA GLN A 74 -29.44 2.41 21.90
C GLN A 74 -29.28 3.81 22.51
N GLN A 75 -28.45 3.92 23.55
CA GLN A 75 -28.19 5.11 24.34
C GLN A 75 -26.68 5.40 24.43
N ARG A 76 -26.32 6.59 24.92
CA ARG A 76 -24.93 6.96 25.15
C ARG A 76 -24.71 7.57 26.52
N PHE A 77 -23.54 7.31 27.11
CA PHE A 77 -22.98 8.18 28.13
C PHE A 77 -22.56 9.48 27.44
N GLN A 78 -23.25 10.58 27.78
CA GLN A 78 -23.16 11.83 27.01
C GLN A 78 -22.40 12.90 27.78
N VAL A 79 -21.37 13.46 27.14
CA VAL A 79 -20.62 14.61 27.66
C VAL A 79 -20.74 15.78 26.69
N GLY A 80 -20.83 17.00 27.23
CA GLY A 80 -20.96 18.23 26.47
C GLY A 80 -19.72 18.58 25.66
N SER A 81 -19.89 19.45 24.66
CA SER A 81 -18.78 19.98 23.87
C SER A 81 -17.79 20.77 24.72
N GLY A 82 -16.49 20.58 24.47
CA GLY A 82 -15.41 21.30 25.15
C GLY A 82 -15.03 20.75 26.53
N TYR A 83 -15.55 19.58 26.90
CA TYR A 83 -15.15 18.82 28.08
C TYR A 83 -14.45 17.51 27.67
N THR A 84 -13.68 16.95 28.59
CA THR A 84 -12.89 15.72 28.38
C THR A 84 -13.39 14.59 29.26
N ILE A 85 -13.47 13.38 28.69
CA ILE A 85 -13.55 12.13 29.43
C ILE A 85 -12.14 11.54 29.49
N THR A 86 -11.57 11.42 30.68
CA THR A 86 -10.28 10.79 30.92
C THR A 86 -10.49 9.39 31.48
N VAL A 87 -9.93 8.39 30.80
CA VAL A 87 -9.82 7.00 31.27
C VAL A 87 -8.33 6.72 31.51
N ASP A 88 -7.94 6.56 32.77
CA ASP A 88 -6.54 6.46 33.21
C ASP A 88 -6.32 5.19 34.02
N ASN A 89 -5.48 4.27 33.53
CA ASN A 89 -5.24 2.96 34.15
C ASN A 89 -6.55 2.27 34.58
N SER A 90 -7.54 2.27 33.68
CA SER A 90 -8.91 1.86 33.98
C SER A 90 -9.51 1.03 32.86
N GLU A 91 -10.61 0.36 33.19
CA GLU A 91 -11.33 -0.51 32.30
C GLU A 91 -12.79 -0.09 32.18
N ILE A 92 -13.29 0.08 30.95
CA ILE A 92 -14.71 0.25 30.64
C ILE A 92 -15.14 -0.95 29.80
N LYS A 93 -16.19 -1.68 30.21
CA LYS A 93 -16.71 -2.83 29.45
C LYS A 93 -18.20 -2.75 29.17
N LEU A 94 -18.63 -3.41 28.10
CA LEU A 94 -20.05 -3.69 27.85
C LEU A 94 -20.51 -4.89 28.67
N VAL A 95 -21.66 -4.78 29.36
CA VAL A 95 -22.25 -5.91 30.11
C VAL A 95 -23.70 -6.15 29.76
N GLY A 96 -24.18 -7.38 30.00
CA GLY A 96 -25.56 -7.75 29.76
C GLY A 96 -25.98 -7.74 28.27
N GLY A 97 -25.01 -7.77 27.35
CA GLY A 97 -25.24 -7.64 25.92
C GLY A 97 -25.47 -6.20 25.45
N SER A 98 -25.03 -5.21 26.23
CA SER A 98 -25.16 -3.79 25.95
C SER A 98 -24.82 -3.44 24.51
N ASN A 99 -25.66 -2.60 23.90
CA ASN A 99 -25.43 -2.00 22.59
C ASN A 99 -25.26 -0.48 22.66
N ASP A 100 -24.83 0.01 23.84
CA ASP A 100 -24.71 1.41 24.19
C ASP A 100 -23.27 1.93 23.98
N GLY A 101 -23.11 3.25 23.95
CA GLY A 101 -21.85 3.88 23.57
C GLY A 101 -21.51 5.14 24.36
N ILE A 102 -20.54 5.89 23.85
CA ILE A 102 -20.19 7.23 24.32
C ILE A 102 -20.55 8.24 23.23
N GLY A 103 -20.95 9.45 23.60
CA GLY A 103 -21.09 10.48 22.56
C GLY A 103 -21.27 11.89 23.05
N GLY A 104 -21.20 12.82 22.10
CA GLY A 104 -21.42 14.23 22.37
C GLY A 104 -22.90 14.62 22.39
N ALA A 105 -23.12 15.90 22.73
CA ALA A 105 -24.41 16.54 22.61
C ALA A 105 -24.96 16.46 21.17
N VAL A 106 -26.28 16.34 21.04
CA VAL A 106 -26.97 16.24 19.75
C VAL A 106 -26.62 17.44 18.86
N GLY A 107 -26.12 17.17 17.65
CA GLY A 107 -25.74 18.19 16.67
C GLY A 107 -24.24 18.43 16.55
N SER A 108 -23.44 17.87 17.46
CA SER A 108 -21.98 17.85 17.35
C SER A 108 -21.52 16.88 16.24
N ARG A 109 -20.47 17.23 15.51
CA ARG A 109 -19.90 16.45 14.39
C ARG A 109 -18.45 16.86 14.10
N LEU A 110 -17.59 15.85 13.91
CA LEU A 110 -16.22 15.97 13.40
C LEU A 110 -16.09 15.28 12.03
N PRO A 111 -15.11 15.68 11.18
CA PRO A 111 -14.22 16.85 11.32
C PRO A 111 -14.94 18.17 11.02
N GLN A 112 -16.13 18.11 10.44
CA GLN A 112 -16.87 19.31 10.05
C GLN A 112 -17.94 19.62 11.08
N GLY A 113 -17.94 20.79 11.70
CA GLY A 113 -19.02 21.29 12.57
C GLY A 113 -18.61 21.45 14.04
N PRO A 114 -19.57 21.67 14.96
CA PRO A 114 -19.26 21.82 16.38
C PRO A 114 -18.69 20.52 16.95
N GLU A 115 -17.53 20.59 17.57
CA GLU A 115 -16.89 19.44 18.21
C GLU A 115 -17.72 18.95 19.41
N GLY A 116 -17.68 17.66 19.69
CA GLY A 116 -18.21 17.05 20.90
C GLY A 116 -17.18 17.05 22.02
N PRO A 117 -17.21 16.06 22.93
CA PRO A 117 -16.20 15.89 23.96
C PRO A 117 -14.94 15.22 23.39
N VAL A 118 -13.83 15.34 24.12
CA VAL A 118 -12.63 14.54 23.91
C VAL A 118 -12.68 13.32 24.81
N LEU A 119 -12.34 12.14 24.31
CA LEU A 119 -12.17 10.91 25.09
C LEU A 119 -10.69 10.52 25.08
N ASP A 120 -9.99 10.77 26.18
CA ASP A 120 -8.58 10.45 26.36
C ASP A 120 -8.43 9.12 27.12
N ILE A 121 -7.77 8.16 26.50
CA ILE A 121 -7.58 6.80 27.01
C ILE A 121 -6.08 6.55 27.18
N LYS A 122 -5.64 6.34 28.42
CA LYS A 122 -4.21 6.35 28.75
C LYS A 122 -3.79 5.38 29.85
N ASN A 123 -2.48 5.15 29.94
CA ASN A 123 -1.77 4.39 30.95
C ASN A 123 -2.30 2.96 31.11
N GLY A 124 -2.37 2.19 30.03
CA GLY A 124 -2.79 0.79 30.07
C GLY A 124 -4.31 0.61 30.17
N SER A 125 -5.09 1.60 29.73
CA SER A 125 -6.55 1.53 29.84
C SER A 125 -7.17 0.66 28.75
N PHE A 126 -8.29 0.01 29.06
CA PHE A 126 -9.08 -0.76 28.11
C PHE A 126 -10.50 -0.22 28.04
N VAL A 127 -10.99 0.11 26.84
CA VAL A 127 -12.32 0.67 26.64
C VAL A 127 -13.09 -0.11 25.57
N GLU A 128 -14.11 -0.86 25.99
CA GLU A 128 -15.04 -1.53 25.09
C GLU A 128 -16.37 -0.79 25.05
N LEU A 129 -16.79 -0.38 23.85
CA LEU A 129 -18.01 0.38 23.58
C LEU A 129 -18.76 -0.23 22.40
N PHE A 130 -20.07 -0.04 22.29
CA PHE A 130 -20.76 -0.46 21.06
C PHE A 130 -20.56 0.55 19.93
N PHE A 131 -20.50 1.85 20.25
CA PHE A 131 -20.30 2.94 19.30
C PHE A 131 -19.77 4.21 19.98
N ILE A 132 -19.21 5.12 19.18
CA ILE A 132 -19.01 6.54 19.49
C ILE A 132 -19.79 7.42 18.52
N VAL A 133 -20.41 8.49 19.02
CA VAL A 133 -21.26 9.35 18.17
C VAL A 133 -21.23 10.83 18.52
N ASN A 134 -21.59 11.68 17.54
CA ASN A 134 -21.77 13.12 17.70
C ASN A 134 -20.46 13.84 18.12
N GLY A 135 -19.45 13.80 17.26
CA GLY A 135 -18.29 14.69 17.37
C GLY A 135 -17.28 14.31 18.45
N VAL A 136 -17.22 13.04 18.86
CA VAL A 136 -16.19 12.62 19.83
C VAL A 136 -14.84 12.58 19.13
N GLN A 137 -13.83 13.22 19.72
CA GLN A 137 -12.43 12.99 19.39
C GLN A 137 -11.89 11.95 20.38
N VAL A 138 -11.55 10.76 19.91
CA VAL A 138 -10.93 9.72 20.76
C VAL A 138 -9.42 9.79 20.60
N ASN A 139 -8.68 9.86 21.70
CA ASN A 139 -7.24 9.79 21.72
C ASN A 139 -6.81 8.58 22.54
N VAL A 140 -6.00 7.69 21.96
CA VAL A 140 -5.55 6.45 22.60
C VAL A 140 -4.03 6.47 22.69
N ASP A 141 -3.49 6.35 23.90
CA ASP A 141 -2.03 6.25 24.07
C ASP A 141 -1.48 4.88 23.68
N GLY A 142 -0.16 4.82 23.49
CA GLY A 142 0.57 3.63 23.02
C GLY A 142 0.52 2.41 23.94
N THR A 143 -0.17 2.50 25.07
CA THR A 143 -0.31 1.41 26.03
C THR A 143 -1.74 0.94 26.18
N SER A 144 -2.69 1.60 25.52
CA SER A 144 -4.12 1.44 25.75
C SER A 144 -4.83 0.82 24.56
N GLU A 145 -6.02 0.28 24.82
CA GLU A 145 -6.81 -0.46 23.85
C GLU A 145 -8.27 0.02 23.82
N VAL A 146 -8.85 0.08 22.61
CA VAL A 146 -10.27 0.37 22.39
C VAL A 146 -10.88 -0.70 21.52
N ILE A 147 -12.03 -1.24 21.91
CA ILE A 147 -12.79 -2.19 21.07
C ILE A 147 -14.23 -1.69 20.84
N PHE A 148 -14.65 -1.69 19.57
CA PHE A 148 -16.02 -1.42 19.16
C PHE A 148 -16.82 -2.71 18.94
N GLY A 149 -17.94 -2.86 19.64
CA GLY A 149 -18.82 -4.03 19.58
C GLY A 149 -19.92 -3.98 18.52
N GLY A 150 -20.16 -2.82 17.88
CA GLY A 150 -21.21 -2.66 16.89
C GLY A 150 -20.70 -2.84 15.46
N GLY A 151 -21.25 -3.80 14.71
CA GLY A 151 -20.97 -3.90 13.27
C GLY A 151 -21.58 -2.74 12.47
N GLY A 152 -21.06 -2.49 11.27
CA GLY A 152 -21.46 -1.37 10.42
C GLY A 152 -20.70 -0.11 10.81
N ASN A 153 -21.41 0.95 11.22
CA ASN A 153 -20.79 2.26 11.48
C ASN A 153 -20.73 2.68 12.96
N PRO A 154 -19.92 2.02 13.82
CA PRO A 154 -19.79 2.38 15.24
C PRO A 154 -19.02 3.69 15.46
N VAL A 155 -18.24 4.18 14.50
CA VAL A 155 -17.54 5.48 14.59
C VAL A 155 -18.31 6.52 13.79
N ASN A 156 -19.31 7.15 14.41
CA ASN A 156 -20.28 7.97 13.68
C ASN A 156 -20.13 9.47 13.99
N LEU A 157 -19.78 10.28 12.98
CA LEU A 157 -19.51 11.72 13.13
C LEU A 157 -18.40 12.04 14.14
N SER A 158 -17.44 11.12 14.31
CA SER A 158 -16.38 11.15 15.31
C SER A 158 -15.05 10.78 14.63
N LEU A 159 -13.93 11.06 15.31
CA LEU A 159 -12.57 10.75 14.86
C LEU A 159 -11.81 10.00 15.94
N ILE A 160 -10.78 9.25 15.53
CA ILE A 160 -9.88 8.52 16.42
C ILE A 160 -8.44 8.89 16.05
N ASP A 161 -7.65 9.26 17.05
CA ASP A 161 -6.20 9.38 16.97
C ASP A 161 -5.56 8.31 17.85
N LEU A 162 -4.69 7.49 17.25
CA LEU A 162 -3.92 6.47 17.95
C LEU A 162 -2.47 6.95 18.07
N LYS A 163 -1.85 6.71 19.22
CA LYS A 163 -0.39 6.81 19.37
C LYS A 163 0.25 5.46 19.07
N GLU A 164 1.46 5.47 18.54
CA GLU A 164 2.28 4.27 18.34
C GLU A 164 2.20 3.32 19.56
N GLY A 165 1.89 2.04 19.31
CA GLY A 165 1.62 0.99 20.30
C GLY A 165 0.15 0.82 20.70
N ALA A 166 -0.74 1.77 20.36
CA ALA A 166 -2.16 1.68 20.71
C ALA A 166 -2.89 0.60 19.89
N VAL A 167 -3.91 -0.02 20.49
CA VAL A 167 -4.71 -1.07 19.86
C VAL A 167 -6.15 -0.60 19.65
N LEU A 168 -6.67 -0.81 18.45
CA LEU A 168 -8.05 -0.53 18.08
C LEU A 168 -8.71 -1.76 17.44
N GLY A 169 -9.82 -2.22 18.02
CA GLY A 169 -10.56 -3.41 17.57
C GLY A 169 -11.99 -3.12 17.12
N PHE A 170 -12.49 -3.87 16.14
CA PHE A 170 -13.87 -3.86 15.67
C PHE A 170 -14.43 -5.29 15.62
N LYS A 171 -15.46 -5.58 16.42
CA LYS A 171 -16.11 -6.89 16.45
C LYS A 171 -17.12 -7.03 15.32
N ASN A 172 -17.11 -8.19 14.65
CA ASN A 172 -17.97 -8.52 13.52
C ASN A 172 -17.82 -7.55 12.33
N GLU A 173 -16.63 -7.02 12.15
CA GLU A 173 -16.25 -6.17 11.02
C GLU A 173 -15.22 -6.92 10.16
N THR A 174 -15.22 -6.71 8.85
CA THR A 174 -14.16 -7.22 7.98
C THR A 174 -13.14 -6.12 7.71
N ILE A 175 -11.93 -6.47 7.27
CA ILE A 175 -10.90 -5.50 6.87
C ILE A 175 -11.43 -4.58 5.75
N GLU A 176 -12.10 -5.15 4.74
CA GLU A 176 -12.70 -4.38 3.64
C GLU A 176 -13.74 -3.36 4.15
N ALA A 177 -14.60 -3.78 5.07
CA ALA A 177 -15.63 -2.90 5.62
C ALA A 177 -15.03 -1.83 6.53
N PHE A 178 -14.00 -2.15 7.31
CA PHE A 178 -13.20 -1.15 8.03
C PHE A 178 -12.57 -0.12 7.09
N ASN A 179 -11.90 -0.56 6.03
CA ASN A 179 -11.24 0.33 5.07
C ASN A 179 -12.23 1.28 4.38
N SER A 180 -13.42 0.77 4.06
CA SER A 180 -14.49 1.56 3.43
C SER A 180 -15.16 2.55 4.40
N GLU A 181 -15.44 2.12 5.63
CA GLU A 181 -16.28 2.90 6.54
C GLU A 181 -15.48 3.76 7.52
N HIS A 182 -14.30 3.34 7.96
CA HIS A 182 -13.63 3.87 9.15
C HIS A 182 -12.24 4.44 8.91
N LEU A 183 -11.49 3.96 7.91
CA LEU A 183 -10.11 4.40 7.67
C LEU A 183 -9.99 5.93 7.56
N GLY A 184 -10.91 6.58 6.83
CA GLY A 184 -10.95 8.05 6.72
C GLY A 184 -11.30 8.83 7.99
N LYS A 185 -11.49 8.15 9.13
CA LYS A 185 -11.77 8.71 10.46
C LYS A 185 -10.62 8.48 11.44
N LEU A 186 -9.56 7.80 11.00
CA LEU A 186 -8.43 7.39 11.80
C LEU A 186 -7.20 8.24 11.45
N THR A 187 -6.47 8.65 12.49
CA THR A 187 -5.10 9.18 12.38
C THR A 187 -4.17 8.40 13.28
N ILE A 188 -2.91 8.29 12.88
CA ILE A 188 -1.83 7.75 13.72
C ILE A 188 -0.87 8.88 14.01
N ASP A 189 -0.66 9.16 15.29
CA ASP A 189 0.18 10.27 15.76
C ASP A 189 -0.18 11.64 15.17
N GLY A 190 -1.45 11.84 14.84
CA GLY A 190 -1.97 13.04 14.19
C GLY A 190 -1.77 13.08 12.66
N GLU A 191 -1.10 12.08 12.08
CA GLU A 191 -0.92 11.92 10.64
C GLU A 191 -1.98 11.00 10.03
N VAL A 192 -2.12 11.04 8.71
CA VAL A 192 -3.07 10.18 7.98
C VAL A 192 -2.69 8.71 8.20
N ALA A 193 -3.68 7.88 8.55
CA ALA A 193 -3.45 6.45 8.71
C ALA A 193 -3.16 5.79 7.35
N GLU A 194 -2.01 5.14 7.24
CA GLU A 194 -1.53 4.44 6.05
C GLU A 194 -1.06 3.03 6.46
N GLU A 195 -1.72 2.01 5.89
CA GLU A 195 -1.43 0.59 6.17
C GLU A 195 0.01 0.27 5.81
N GLU A 196 0.68 -0.53 6.65
CA GLU A 196 2.10 -0.91 6.53
C GLU A 196 3.09 0.25 6.66
N ILE A 197 2.63 1.49 6.81
CA ILE A 197 3.48 2.67 7.03
C ILE A 197 3.44 3.10 8.49
N ASN A 198 2.24 3.26 9.05
CA ASN A 198 2.07 3.70 10.44
C ASN A 198 1.06 2.86 11.23
N TYR A 199 0.45 1.85 10.63
CA TYR A 199 -0.30 0.83 11.37
C TYR A 199 -0.27 -0.52 10.64
N SER A 200 -0.49 -1.60 11.39
CA SER A 200 -0.83 -2.92 10.85
C SER A 200 -2.28 -3.27 11.13
N ILE A 201 -2.89 -4.07 10.26
CA ILE A 201 -4.29 -4.52 10.40
C ILE A 201 -4.39 -6.02 10.20
N SER A 202 -5.22 -6.67 11.01
CA SER A 202 -5.46 -8.11 10.93
C SER A 202 -6.89 -8.46 11.28
N LEU A 203 -7.33 -9.66 10.89
CA LEU A 203 -8.63 -10.22 11.27
C LEU A 203 -8.40 -11.50 12.06
N SER A 204 -8.87 -11.52 13.31
CA SER A 204 -8.79 -12.71 14.16
C SER A 204 -9.85 -13.76 13.80
N ASP A 205 -9.61 -15.01 14.19
CA ASP A 205 -10.56 -16.13 14.08
C ASP A 205 -11.90 -15.88 14.81
N GLU A 206 -11.91 -14.96 15.78
CA GLU A 206 -13.11 -14.54 16.51
C GLU A 206 -13.91 -13.45 15.78
N GLY A 207 -13.48 -13.04 14.59
CA GLY A 207 -14.14 -12.03 13.77
C GLY A 207 -13.93 -10.61 14.30
N VAL A 208 -12.78 -10.35 14.92
CA VAL A 208 -12.36 -9.01 15.34
C VAL A 208 -11.30 -8.50 14.38
N THR A 209 -11.59 -7.39 13.70
CA THR A 209 -10.58 -6.63 12.95
C THR A 209 -9.80 -5.77 13.93
N THR A 210 -8.49 -5.97 13.98
CA THR A 210 -7.57 -5.29 14.91
C THR A 210 -6.59 -4.43 14.13
N ILE A 211 -6.44 -3.19 14.58
CA ILE A 211 -5.48 -2.20 14.12
C ILE A 211 -4.48 -2.00 15.25
N ILE A 212 -3.20 -2.10 14.95
CA ILE A 212 -2.11 -1.78 15.87
C ILE A 212 -1.38 -0.57 15.29
N ALA A 213 -1.34 0.52 16.04
CA ALA A 213 -0.59 1.71 15.64
C ALA A 213 0.91 1.44 15.76
N GLY A 214 1.68 1.79 14.73
CA GLY A 214 3.05 1.33 14.50
C GLY A 214 3.09 0.20 13.48
N THR A 215 4.20 0.11 12.74
CA THR A 215 4.49 -1.07 11.92
C THR A 215 4.71 -2.27 12.83
N ASP A 216 4.31 -3.46 12.38
CA ASP A 216 4.56 -4.71 13.09
C ASP A 216 6.04 -4.82 13.49
N GLY A 217 6.32 -4.98 14.78
CA GLY A 217 7.68 -5.05 15.31
C GLY A 217 7.72 -4.66 16.77
N ASP A 218 7.86 -5.65 17.65
CA ASP A 218 8.48 -5.39 18.95
C ASP A 218 9.82 -4.68 18.66
N PRO A 219 10.07 -3.44 19.12
CA PRO A 219 11.33 -2.74 18.85
C PRO A 219 12.57 -3.44 19.47
N GLY A 220 12.36 -4.58 20.15
CA GLY A 220 13.41 -5.51 20.56
C GLY A 220 13.81 -6.56 19.52
N ASP A 221 13.04 -6.79 18.45
CA ASP A 221 13.28 -7.85 17.46
C ASP A 221 13.75 -7.33 16.08
N ASP A 222 13.59 -6.04 15.79
CA ASP A 222 14.07 -5.44 14.55
C ASP A 222 15.59 -5.61 14.41
N VAL A 223 16.03 -6.06 13.24
CA VAL A 223 17.43 -6.27 12.89
C VAL A 223 17.98 -5.04 12.17
N ILE A 224 17.17 -4.40 11.33
CA ILE A 224 17.50 -3.19 10.58
C ILE A 224 16.65 -2.03 11.08
N LEU A 225 17.27 -1.08 11.77
CA LEU A 225 16.58 0.09 12.34
C LEU A 225 16.38 1.22 11.33
N SER A 226 17.28 1.33 10.34
CA SER A 226 17.11 2.23 9.18
C SER A 226 18.01 1.82 8.02
N PHE A 227 17.59 2.14 6.80
CA PHE A 227 18.39 2.05 5.59
C PHE A 227 18.00 3.20 4.65
N GLU A 228 18.92 4.14 4.43
CA GLU A 228 18.68 5.44 3.81
C GLU A 228 19.75 5.76 2.74
N THR A 229 19.45 6.75 1.90
CA THR A 229 20.36 7.32 0.90
C THR A 229 20.31 8.84 1.01
N ASP A 230 21.43 9.52 0.71
CA ASP A 230 21.47 10.98 0.66
C ASP A 230 20.70 11.55 -0.53
N GLU A 231 20.65 10.82 -1.63
CA GLU A 231 19.89 11.16 -2.84
C GLU A 231 19.16 9.93 -3.38
N THR A 232 17.90 10.09 -3.73
CA THR A 232 17.07 9.02 -4.35
C THR A 232 17.16 9.03 -5.89
N SER A 233 17.80 10.05 -6.47
CA SER A 233 18.00 10.20 -7.91
C SER A 233 19.30 10.95 -8.21
N VAL A 234 20.13 10.42 -9.11
CA VAL A 234 21.43 11.00 -9.49
C VAL A 234 21.69 10.90 -11.00
N GLU A 235 22.69 11.62 -11.53
CA GLU A 235 23.12 11.43 -12.92
C GLU A 235 24.05 10.20 -13.06
N SER A 236 24.11 9.60 -14.25
CA SER A 236 24.98 8.43 -14.48
C SER A 236 26.45 8.81 -14.31
N GLY A 237 27.11 8.10 -13.39
CA GLY A 237 28.47 8.35 -12.96
C GLY A 237 28.59 9.21 -11.70
N ASP A 238 27.47 9.73 -11.17
CA ASP A 238 27.43 10.35 -9.85
C ASP A 238 27.43 9.29 -8.75
N SER A 239 27.71 9.73 -7.53
CA SER A 239 27.77 8.86 -6.36
C SER A 239 26.72 9.26 -5.34
N VAL A 240 26.12 8.26 -4.71
CA VAL A 240 25.24 8.39 -3.56
C VAL A 240 25.88 7.77 -2.34
N ASN A 241 25.39 8.18 -1.18
CA ASN A 241 25.80 7.67 0.10
C ASN A 241 24.67 6.86 0.71
N LEU A 242 24.87 5.55 0.81
CA LEU A 242 23.98 4.65 1.52
C LEU A 242 24.33 4.67 3.00
N THR A 243 23.36 4.82 3.89
CA THR A 243 23.56 4.77 5.33
C THR A 243 22.57 3.82 5.97
N TRP A 244 22.97 3.09 6.99
CA TRP A 244 22.08 2.21 7.73
C TRP A 244 22.38 2.24 9.22
N VAL A 245 21.36 1.88 10.00
CA VAL A 245 21.46 1.61 11.44
C VAL A 245 20.87 0.23 11.68
N VAL A 246 21.55 -0.61 12.44
CA VAL A 246 21.13 -1.98 12.76
C VAL A 246 21.03 -2.18 14.27
N SER A 247 20.36 -3.23 14.72
CA SER A 247 20.21 -3.48 16.16
C SER A 247 21.48 -4.02 16.81
N GLU A 248 21.58 -3.87 18.14
CA GLU A 248 22.74 -4.34 18.90
C GLU A 248 22.91 -5.88 18.87
N GLU A 249 21.86 -6.61 18.46
CA GLU A 249 21.82 -8.07 18.42
C GLU A 249 22.19 -8.67 17.06
N ILE A 250 22.52 -7.83 16.07
CA ILE A 250 22.88 -8.28 14.72
C ILE A 250 24.16 -9.13 14.73
N ILE A 251 24.15 -10.24 13.98
CA ILE A 251 25.30 -11.16 13.83
C ILE A 251 25.85 -11.19 12.41
N SER A 252 25.06 -10.82 11.41
CA SER A 252 25.50 -10.68 10.03
C SER A 252 24.71 -9.61 9.29
N LEU A 253 25.37 -8.92 8.37
CA LEU A 253 24.80 -7.90 7.52
C LEU A 253 25.38 -8.05 6.11
N THR A 254 24.54 -8.04 5.08
CA THR A 254 24.94 -8.09 3.68
C THR A 254 24.17 -7.05 2.87
N LEU A 255 24.84 -6.39 1.94
CA LEU A 255 24.20 -5.49 0.96
C LEU A 255 24.24 -6.19 -0.40
N ASP A 256 23.19 -6.09 -1.22
CA ASP A 256 23.16 -6.60 -2.60
C ASP A 256 22.61 -5.51 -3.52
N ASP A 257 23.22 -5.30 -4.67
CA ASP A 257 22.79 -4.33 -5.70
C ASP A 257 22.09 -5.00 -6.91
N GLY A 258 21.77 -6.29 -6.78
CA GLY A 258 21.24 -7.14 -7.85
C GLY A 258 22.34 -7.89 -8.63
N SER A 259 23.62 -7.58 -8.40
CA SER A 259 24.76 -8.33 -8.98
C SER A 259 25.32 -9.40 -8.04
N GLY A 260 24.80 -9.47 -6.81
CA GLY A 260 25.19 -10.39 -5.75
C GLY A 260 25.74 -9.66 -4.51
N PRO A 261 26.08 -10.40 -3.44
CA PRO A 261 26.43 -9.81 -2.16
C PRO A 261 27.69 -8.94 -2.22
N ILE A 262 27.54 -7.70 -1.77
CA ILE A 262 28.55 -6.70 -1.48
C ILE A 262 28.93 -6.82 0.00
N GLU A 263 30.21 -7.05 0.25
CA GLU A 263 30.77 -6.99 1.60
C GLU A 263 30.76 -5.54 2.10
N VAL A 264 29.97 -5.27 3.13
CA VAL A 264 29.95 -4.00 3.85
C VAL A 264 30.80 -4.10 5.12
N ASP A 265 31.43 -3.00 5.54
CA ASP A 265 32.24 -2.99 6.76
C ASP A 265 31.30 -3.13 7.97
N PHE A 266 31.23 -4.33 8.52
CA PHE A 266 30.43 -4.66 9.69
C PHE A 266 31.34 -4.71 10.93
N ASP A 267 31.19 -3.72 11.81
CA ASP A 267 31.80 -3.73 13.15
C ASP A 267 30.74 -4.08 14.19
N PRO A 268 30.84 -5.21 14.91
CA PRO A 268 29.89 -5.58 15.97
C PRO A 268 29.91 -4.66 17.20
N VAL A 269 30.58 -3.50 17.11
CA VAL A 269 30.62 -2.43 18.11
C VAL A 269 30.14 -1.09 17.53
N ASP A 270 29.97 -0.99 16.20
CA ASP A 270 29.48 0.19 15.49
C ASP A 270 28.26 -0.23 14.65
N PHE A 271 27.07 0.09 15.16
CA PHE A 271 25.79 -0.34 14.59
C PHE A 271 25.30 0.59 13.48
N ASP A 272 26.10 1.61 13.15
CA ASP A 272 25.87 2.53 12.04
C ASP A 272 26.84 2.17 10.92
N GLY A 273 26.37 2.19 9.67
CA GLY A 273 27.24 1.98 8.50
C GLY A 273 26.96 2.95 7.37
N GLU A 274 27.98 3.14 6.53
CA GLU A 274 27.96 4.08 5.42
C GLU A 274 28.73 3.48 4.24
N LEU A 275 28.16 3.56 3.03
CA LEU A 275 28.82 3.17 1.80
C LEU A 275 28.54 4.18 0.69
N ASN A 276 29.61 4.79 0.18
CA ASN A 276 29.54 5.62 -1.01
C ASN A 276 29.65 4.74 -2.27
N VAL A 277 28.63 4.79 -3.13
CA VAL A 277 28.55 4.02 -4.37
C VAL A 277 28.39 4.94 -5.57
N THR A 278 29.15 4.68 -6.64
CA THR A 278 29.01 5.38 -7.92
C THR A 278 28.10 4.57 -8.83
N LEU A 279 27.03 5.17 -9.32
CA LEU A 279 25.99 4.46 -10.06
C LEU A 279 25.97 4.88 -11.53
N THR A 280 25.95 3.90 -12.43
CA THR A 280 25.83 4.15 -13.87
C THR A 280 24.46 3.78 -14.43
N GLU A 281 23.67 3.02 -13.67
CA GLU A 281 22.33 2.55 -13.99
C GLU A 281 21.48 2.50 -12.73
N THR A 282 20.15 2.64 -12.86
CA THR A 282 19.22 2.57 -11.74
C THR A 282 19.42 1.27 -10.98
N THR A 283 19.63 1.39 -9.68
CA THR A 283 20.04 0.25 -8.84
C THR A 283 19.09 0.14 -7.65
N THR A 284 18.62 -1.08 -7.38
CA THR A 284 17.90 -1.43 -6.16
C THR A 284 18.86 -2.15 -5.24
N PHE A 285 19.10 -1.57 -4.07
CA PHE A 285 19.88 -2.13 -3.00
C PHE A 285 18.99 -2.89 -2.03
N THR A 286 19.42 -4.08 -1.64
CA THR A 286 18.81 -4.86 -0.57
C THR A 286 19.83 -5.01 0.55
N LEU A 287 19.51 -4.50 1.72
CA LEU A 287 20.25 -4.74 2.96
C LEU A 287 19.58 -5.90 3.69
N SER A 288 20.33 -6.95 4.01
CA SER A 288 19.85 -8.12 4.74
C SER A 288 20.62 -8.29 6.03
N GLY A 289 19.90 -8.35 7.15
CA GLY A 289 20.45 -8.53 8.48
C GLY A 289 19.95 -9.83 9.11
N VAL A 290 20.79 -10.48 9.92
CA VAL A 290 20.38 -11.59 10.78
C VAL A 290 20.82 -11.30 12.21
N ASN A 291 19.96 -11.50 13.20
CA ASN A 291 20.28 -11.32 14.61
C ASN A 291 20.64 -12.63 15.34
N ALA A 292 21.04 -12.52 16.61
CA ALA A 292 21.46 -13.66 17.43
C ALA A 292 20.35 -14.69 17.73
N LEU A 293 19.09 -14.36 17.40
CA LEU A 293 17.93 -15.24 17.51
C LEU A 293 17.58 -15.92 16.17
N ASP A 294 18.44 -15.79 15.15
CA ASP A 294 18.21 -16.25 13.78
C ASP A 294 16.98 -15.58 13.11
N VAL A 295 16.59 -14.38 13.56
CA VAL A 295 15.62 -13.54 12.84
C VAL A 295 16.34 -12.87 11.68
N GLU A 296 15.78 -13.00 10.48
CA GLU A 296 16.28 -12.36 9.25
C GLU A 296 15.34 -11.22 8.87
N GLU A 297 15.92 -10.07 8.54
CA GLU A 297 15.20 -8.91 8.05
C GLU A 297 15.86 -8.35 6.79
N GLN A 298 15.06 -7.79 5.89
CA GLN A 298 15.53 -7.14 4.68
C GLN A 298 14.92 -5.76 4.52
N ALA A 299 15.77 -4.77 4.26
CA ALA A 299 15.38 -3.43 3.88
C ALA A 299 15.81 -3.16 2.43
N VAL A 300 14.97 -2.50 1.66
CA VAL A 300 15.22 -2.24 0.24
C VAL A 300 15.24 -0.74 -0.01
N LEU A 301 16.24 -0.29 -0.79
CA LEU A 301 16.40 1.09 -1.18
C LEU A 301 16.71 1.17 -2.66
N LYS A 302 15.99 2.00 -3.41
CA LYS A 302 16.24 2.21 -4.84
C LYS A 302 16.79 3.59 -5.11
N VAL A 303 17.84 3.65 -5.93
CA VAL A 303 18.42 4.90 -6.41
C VAL A 303 18.28 4.96 -7.93
N ILE A 304 17.57 5.98 -8.39
CA ILE A 304 17.33 6.21 -9.82
C ILE A 304 18.57 6.84 -10.43
N VAL A 305 19.11 6.23 -11.49
CA VAL A 305 20.21 6.85 -12.25
C VAL A 305 19.68 7.38 -13.56
N THR A 306 19.69 8.69 -13.65
CA THR A 306 19.42 9.41 -14.88
C THR A 306 20.70 9.41 -15.72
N SER A 307 20.76 8.60 -16.78
CA SER A 307 21.79 8.82 -17.82
C SER A 307 21.70 10.26 -18.32
N ASP A 308 22.82 10.84 -18.80
CA ASP A 308 22.91 12.17 -19.45
C ASP A 308 21.62 12.44 -20.25
N GLN A 309 20.63 13.10 -19.61
CA GLN A 309 19.25 12.78 -19.99
C GLN A 309 19.00 13.18 -21.44
N ALA A 310 18.35 12.28 -22.17
CA ALA A 310 17.89 12.56 -23.51
C ALA A 310 17.04 13.84 -23.51
N THR A 311 17.06 14.57 -24.63
CA THR A 311 16.14 15.69 -24.81
C THR A 311 14.71 15.15 -24.80
N GLY A 312 13.81 15.80 -24.05
CA GLY A 312 12.44 15.33 -23.90
C GLY A 312 11.77 15.92 -22.66
N ILE A 313 10.55 15.45 -22.40
CA ILE A 313 9.79 15.74 -21.19
C ILE A 313 9.80 14.53 -20.27
N TYR A 314 9.89 14.77 -18.96
CA TYR A 314 10.01 13.72 -17.95
C TYR A 314 8.88 13.81 -16.94
N TRP A 315 8.24 12.69 -16.64
CA TRP A 315 7.27 12.63 -15.56
C TRP A 315 7.98 12.79 -14.20
N VAL A 316 7.46 13.67 -13.35
CA VAL A 316 7.95 13.91 -11.98
C VAL A 316 6.86 13.75 -10.91
N GLY A 317 5.58 13.77 -11.30
CA GLY A 317 4.45 13.40 -10.41
C GLY A 317 4.27 14.28 -9.17
N THR A 318 4.63 15.57 -9.23
CA THR A 318 4.64 16.45 -8.05
C THR A 318 3.27 16.89 -7.54
N GLU A 319 2.23 16.82 -8.37
CA GLU A 319 0.86 17.28 -8.08
C GLU A 319 -0.15 16.17 -8.43
N GLY A 320 0.14 14.93 -8.00
CA GLY A 320 -0.71 13.76 -8.19
C GLY A 320 -0.36 12.95 -9.45
N PHE A 321 -1.37 12.25 -9.99
CA PHE A 321 -1.16 11.24 -11.04
C PHE A 321 -1.74 11.61 -12.41
N ASP A 322 -2.39 12.76 -12.57
CA ASP A 322 -3.06 13.14 -13.81
C ASP A 322 -2.05 13.40 -14.94
N LEU A 323 -2.10 12.57 -15.98
CA LEU A 323 -1.23 12.63 -17.17
C LEU A 323 -1.26 14.01 -17.88
N PHE A 324 -2.38 14.74 -17.77
CA PHE A 324 -2.58 16.04 -18.41
C PHE A 324 -2.27 17.24 -17.50
N ASP A 325 -1.87 17.01 -16.25
CA ASP A 325 -1.41 18.11 -15.40
C ASP A 325 0.05 18.44 -15.75
N GLU A 326 0.25 19.60 -16.37
CA GLU A 326 1.56 20.14 -16.76
C GLU A 326 2.54 20.23 -15.58
N ALA A 327 2.06 20.39 -14.35
CA ALA A 327 2.93 20.45 -13.17
C ALA A 327 3.63 19.11 -12.90
N ASN A 328 3.08 17.99 -13.36
CA ASN A 328 3.67 16.67 -13.21
C ASN A 328 4.80 16.37 -14.21
N TRP A 329 5.19 17.35 -15.04
CA TRP A 329 6.20 17.17 -16.07
C TRP A 329 7.38 18.14 -15.89
N ASP A 330 8.60 17.60 -15.89
CA ASP A 330 9.82 18.39 -16.10
C ASP A 330 10.00 18.66 -17.60
N LEU A 331 9.85 19.93 -17.96
CA LEU A 331 9.99 20.44 -19.32
C LEU A 331 11.34 21.15 -19.56
N THR A 332 12.25 21.15 -18.58
CA THR A 332 13.49 21.95 -18.63
C THR A 332 14.44 21.57 -19.77
N LYS A 333 14.33 20.33 -20.27
CA LYS A 333 15.10 19.79 -21.40
C LYS A 333 14.30 19.74 -22.71
N SER A 334 13.11 20.32 -22.73
CA SER A 334 12.23 20.35 -23.90
C SER A 334 11.88 21.78 -24.32
N SER A 335 11.31 21.91 -25.52
CA SER A 335 10.63 23.14 -25.97
C SER A 335 9.10 23.06 -25.84
N VAL A 336 8.57 21.97 -25.29
CA VAL A 336 7.15 21.80 -25.01
C VAL A 336 6.73 22.79 -23.92
N GLU A 337 5.65 23.51 -24.17
CA GLU A 337 5.08 24.49 -23.23
C GLU A 337 3.67 24.13 -22.77
N ILE A 338 3.00 23.22 -23.49
CA ILE A 338 1.59 22.88 -23.26
C ILE A 338 1.41 21.37 -23.31
N ILE A 339 0.76 20.81 -22.30
CA ILE A 339 0.34 19.41 -22.24
C ILE A 339 -1.17 19.41 -22.05
N ASP A 340 -1.88 19.12 -23.12
CA ASP A 340 -3.34 19.16 -23.16
C ASP A 340 -3.88 18.00 -24.01
N PRO A 341 -5.13 17.56 -23.78
CA PRO A 341 -5.75 16.53 -24.59
C PRO A 341 -5.78 16.87 -26.09
N ASN A 342 -5.29 15.94 -26.92
CA ASN A 342 -5.11 16.08 -28.38
C ASN A 342 -4.15 17.19 -28.86
N VAL A 343 -3.36 17.79 -27.98
CA VAL A 343 -2.28 18.72 -28.36
C VAL A 343 -1.01 17.92 -28.58
N SER A 344 -0.35 18.08 -29.73
CA SER A 344 0.87 17.33 -30.02
C SER A 344 2.01 17.79 -29.11
N ILE A 345 2.59 16.83 -28.41
CA ILE A 345 3.89 16.98 -27.76
C ILE A 345 4.96 16.74 -28.82
N GLU A 346 5.71 17.79 -29.16
CA GLU A 346 6.75 17.80 -30.20
C GLU A 346 8.12 17.42 -29.62
N ASP A 347 8.16 16.49 -28.68
CA ASP A 347 9.39 15.93 -28.10
C ASP A 347 9.18 14.48 -27.64
N ASP A 348 10.25 13.83 -27.21
CA ASP A 348 10.21 12.51 -26.56
C ASP A 348 9.62 12.62 -25.14
N VAL A 349 8.95 11.56 -24.70
CA VAL A 349 8.21 11.48 -23.44
C VAL A 349 8.74 10.33 -22.60
N TYR A 350 9.10 10.60 -21.34
CA TYR A 350 9.65 9.60 -20.43
C TYR A 350 8.80 9.52 -19.16
N ILE A 351 8.27 8.33 -18.89
CA ILE A 351 7.62 7.94 -17.64
C ILE A 351 8.48 6.82 -17.06
N VAL A 352 9.22 7.12 -16.00
CA VAL A 352 10.21 6.21 -15.41
C VAL A 352 9.94 6.11 -13.92
N ASP A 353 9.89 4.88 -13.39
CA ASP A 353 9.68 4.60 -11.97
C ASP A 353 8.46 5.31 -11.36
N ALA A 354 7.37 5.39 -12.12
CA ALA A 354 6.22 6.23 -11.78
C ALA A 354 4.89 5.47 -11.83
N THR A 355 3.92 5.99 -11.09
CA THR A 355 2.50 5.72 -11.34
C THR A 355 1.87 6.93 -12.02
N VAL A 356 1.14 6.69 -13.10
CA VAL A 356 0.46 7.72 -13.90
C VAL A 356 -0.96 7.27 -14.21
N GLU A 357 -1.88 8.21 -14.20
CA GLU A 357 -3.30 7.98 -14.44
C GLU A 357 -3.78 8.71 -15.69
N ILE A 358 -4.53 7.99 -16.52
CA ILE A 358 -5.31 8.55 -17.62
C ILE A 358 -6.71 8.84 -17.06
N PRO A 359 -7.03 10.11 -16.74
CA PRO A 359 -8.32 10.47 -16.15
C PRO A 359 -9.45 10.33 -17.18
N GLN A 360 -10.70 10.37 -16.70
CA GLN A 360 -11.88 10.48 -17.57
C GLN A 360 -12.09 11.93 -18.00
N LEU A 361 -11.93 12.21 -19.29
CA LEU A 361 -12.15 13.53 -19.88
C LEU A 361 -13.52 13.66 -20.56
N PRO A 362 -13.98 14.89 -20.88
CA PRO A 362 -15.19 15.07 -21.67
C PRO A 362 -15.01 14.56 -23.10
N ALA A 363 -15.81 13.57 -23.49
CA ALA A 363 -15.66 12.82 -24.73
C ALA A 363 -14.33 12.05 -24.80
N GLN A 364 -14.16 11.28 -25.86
CA GLN A 364 -12.95 10.49 -26.06
C GLN A 364 -11.80 11.37 -26.57
N GLN A 365 -10.71 11.41 -25.82
CA GLN A 365 -9.51 12.21 -26.00
C GLN A 365 -8.26 11.31 -26.03
N ARG A 366 -7.12 11.89 -26.41
CA ARG A 366 -5.83 11.20 -26.33
C ARG A 366 -4.72 12.08 -25.78
N PHE A 367 -3.81 11.48 -25.04
CA PHE A 367 -2.47 12.01 -24.86
C PHE A 367 -1.74 11.88 -26.20
N GLN A 368 -1.37 13.03 -26.78
CA GLN A 368 -0.91 13.07 -28.17
C GLN A 368 0.57 13.39 -28.26
N VAL A 369 1.34 12.49 -28.86
CA VAL A 369 2.76 12.70 -29.14
C VAL A 369 2.98 12.76 -30.65
N ALA A 370 3.83 13.68 -31.08
CA ALA A 370 4.08 13.93 -32.48
C ALA A 370 4.75 12.72 -33.18
N SER A 371 4.58 12.67 -34.50
CA SER A 371 5.17 11.63 -35.33
C SER A 371 6.70 11.62 -35.25
N GLY A 372 7.29 10.45 -35.06
CA GLY A 372 8.74 10.26 -35.01
C GLY A 372 9.39 10.47 -33.63
N ASN A 373 8.61 10.84 -32.62
CA ASN A 373 9.04 10.88 -31.23
C ASN A 373 8.70 9.57 -30.50
N ILE A 374 9.32 9.37 -29.35
CA ILE A 374 9.26 8.16 -28.55
C ILE A 374 8.54 8.45 -27.24
N ILE A 375 7.65 7.56 -26.84
CA ILE A 375 7.12 7.45 -25.49
C ILE A 375 7.80 6.25 -24.83
N THR A 376 8.48 6.47 -23.72
CA THR A 376 9.10 5.40 -22.93
C THR A 376 8.38 5.29 -21.60
N ILE A 377 7.83 4.12 -21.32
CA ILE A 377 7.29 3.72 -20.02
C ILE A 377 8.24 2.66 -19.48
N ASP A 378 8.98 3.01 -18.44
CA ASP A 378 10.07 2.22 -17.89
C ASP A 378 9.83 1.98 -16.39
N ASN A 379 9.76 0.70 -16.00
CA ASN A 379 9.42 0.26 -14.65
C ASN A 379 8.28 1.09 -14.01
N SER A 380 7.21 1.30 -14.76
CA SER A 380 6.14 2.24 -14.40
C SER A 380 4.75 1.62 -14.58
N ILE A 381 3.77 2.19 -13.87
CA ILE A 381 2.37 1.85 -13.98
C ILE A 381 1.65 3.02 -14.64
N VAL A 382 0.99 2.76 -15.78
CA VAL A 382 0.04 3.70 -16.39
C VAL A 382 -1.33 3.06 -16.39
N ARG A 383 -2.33 3.70 -15.78
CA ARG A 383 -3.67 3.11 -15.58
C ARG A 383 -4.82 4.03 -15.93
N LEU A 384 -5.99 3.45 -16.23
CA LEU A 384 -7.23 4.22 -16.39
C LEU A 384 -7.85 4.52 -15.01
N THR A 385 -8.36 5.73 -14.82
CA THR A 385 -9.15 6.06 -13.61
C THR A 385 -10.49 6.70 -13.92
N GLY A 386 -11.42 6.64 -12.95
CA GLY A 386 -12.75 7.26 -13.08
C GLY A 386 -13.62 6.66 -14.20
N GLY A 387 -13.32 5.45 -14.66
CA GLY A 387 -13.99 4.83 -15.81
C GLY A 387 -13.58 5.43 -17.16
N SER A 388 -12.39 6.04 -17.23
CA SER A 388 -11.84 6.70 -18.41
C SER A 388 -12.04 5.89 -19.70
N ASN A 389 -12.39 6.61 -20.75
CA ASN A 389 -12.46 6.08 -22.11
C ASN A 389 -11.42 6.70 -23.05
N ASP A 390 -10.38 7.29 -22.48
CA ASP A 390 -9.31 8.01 -23.16
C ASP A 390 -8.10 7.10 -23.46
N GLY A 391 -7.21 7.58 -24.34
CA GLY A 391 -6.12 6.76 -24.84
C GLY A 391 -4.85 7.54 -25.16
N ILE A 392 -3.94 6.89 -25.88
CA ILE A 392 -2.70 7.49 -26.38
C ILE A 392 -2.74 7.50 -27.90
N GLY A 393 -2.15 8.50 -28.55
CA GLY A 393 -2.06 8.44 -30.00
C GLY A 393 -1.18 9.48 -30.67
N GLY A 394 -1.03 9.29 -31.98
CA GLY A 394 -0.38 10.27 -32.84
C GLY A 394 -1.30 11.42 -33.27
N PRO A 395 -0.73 12.40 -33.98
CA PRO A 395 -1.51 13.48 -34.58
C PRO A 395 -2.47 12.95 -35.66
N PRO A 396 -3.61 13.60 -35.90
CA PRO A 396 -4.55 13.20 -36.93
C PRO A 396 -3.90 13.08 -38.32
N GLY A 397 -4.07 11.94 -38.97
CA GLY A 397 -3.52 11.65 -40.30
C GLY A 397 -2.33 10.68 -40.29
N SER A 398 -1.73 10.44 -39.13
CA SER A 398 -0.76 9.36 -38.93
C SER A 398 -1.46 8.00 -38.96
N ARG A 399 -0.81 6.99 -39.55
CA ARG A 399 -1.39 5.67 -39.79
C ARG A 399 -0.36 4.55 -39.95
N LEU A 400 -0.67 3.40 -39.36
CA LEU A 400 -0.03 2.11 -39.61
C LEU A 400 -1.07 1.01 -39.93
N PRO A 401 -0.73 0.04 -40.80
CA PRO A 401 0.42 0.00 -41.71
C PRO A 401 0.29 0.99 -42.89
N GLY A 402 1.43 1.41 -43.46
CA GLY A 402 1.48 1.97 -44.81
C GLY A 402 1.09 3.45 -44.95
N GLY A 403 1.33 4.28 -43.93
CA GLY A 403 1.36 5.74 -44.04
C GLY A 403 2.39 6.36 -43.10
N PRO A 404 2.29 7.69 -42.83
CA PRO A 404 3.19 8.34 -41.88
C PRO A 404 2.97 7.74 -40.49
N GLU A 405 4.01 7.19 -39.90
CA GLU A 405 4.01 6.69 -38.53
C GLU A 405 3.65 7.80 -37.53
N GLY A 406 2.98 7.44 -36.44
CA GLY A 406 2.76 8.28 -35.27
C GLY A 406 3.98 8.21 -34.35
N PRO A 407 3.80 8.26 -33.02
CA PRO A 407 4.87 8.02 -32.08
C PRO A 407 5.19 6.52 -31.96
N THR A 408 6.42 6.22 -31.60
CA THR A 408 6.80 4.89 -31.09
C THR A 408 6.58 4.88 -29.58
N MET A 409 6.04 3.80 -29.04
CA MET A 409 5.77 3.63 -27.63
C MET A 409 6.46 2.37 -27.13
N ASN A 410 7.38 2.49 -26.17
CA ASN A 410 8.11 1.38 -25.58
C ASN A 410 7.67 1.19 -24.13
N ILE A 411 7.27 -0.03 -23.79
CA ILE A 411 6.85 -0.43 -22.44
C ILE A 411 7.85 -1.50 -21.99
N VAL A 412 8.68 -1.14 -21.00
CA VAL A 412 9.89 -1.90 -20.65
C VAL A 412 10.10 -2.06 -19.15
N ASN A 413 10.98 -3.00 -18.77
CA ASN A 413 11.48 -3.27 -17.42
C ASN A 413 10.36 -3.46 -16.38
N GLY A 414 9.44 -4.38 -16.64
CA GLY A 414 8.36 -4.73 -15.70
C GLY A 414 7.18 -3.75 -15.70
N SER A 415 7.09 -2.85 -16.68
CA SER A 415 6.03 -1.86 -16.74
C SER A 415 4.64 -2.48 -16.96
N SER A 416 3.62 -1.85 -16.39
CA SER A 416 2.21 -2.16 -16.60
C SER A 416 1.52 -0.99 -17.27
N TYR A 417 1.01 -1.20 -18.48
CA TYR A 417 0.34 -0.16 -19.26
C TYR A 417 -1.13 -0.50 -19.52
N GLU A 418 -2.02 0.41 -19.17
CA GLU A 418 -3.45 0.33 -19.47
C GLU A 418 -3.95 1.62 -20.13
N SER A 419 -4.75 1.47 -21.18
CA SER A 419 -5.48 2.58 -21.81
C SER A 419 -6.78 2.12 -22.44
N TYR A 420 -7.69 3.02 -22.79
CA TYR A 420 -8.91 2.61 -23.50
C TYR A 420 -8.62 2.28 -24.97
N PHE A 421 -7.66 2.97 -25.59
CA PHE A 421 -7.25 2.73 -26.98
C PHE A 421 -5.86 3.32 -27.28
N ILE A 422 -5.23 2.83 -28.35
CA ILE A 422 -4.19 3.55 -29.10
C ILE A 422 -4.68 3.93 -30.50
N VAL A 423 -4.31 5.12 -30.98
CA VAL A 423 -4.79 5.63 -32.27
C VAL A 423 -3.75 6.41 -33.09
N ASN A 424 -3.98 6.48 -34.40
CA ASN A 424 -3.23 7.33 -35.34
C ASN A 424 -1.74 6.96 -35.43
N GLY A 425 -1.46 5.70 -35.78
CA GLY A 425 -0.12 5.27 -36.16
C GLY A 425 0.83 5.01 -35.01
N VAL A 426 0.33 4.70 -33.81
CA VAL A 426 1.21 4.28 -32.70
C VAL A 426 1.86 2.96 -33.07
N GLN A 427 3.17 2.88 -32.92
CA GLN A 427 3.90 1.62 -32.92
C GLN A 427 4.26 1.28 -31.48
N MET A 428 3.51 0.36 -30.86
CA MET A 428 3.73 -0.07 -29.48
C MET A 428 4.66 -1.27 -29.44
N ASN A 429 5.69 -1.22 -28.59
CA ASN A 429 6.59 -2.32 -28.28
C ASN A 429 6.47 -2.66 -26.79
N VAL A 430 6.27 -3.93 -26.47
CA VAL A 430 6.17 -4.44 -25.09
C VAL A 430 7.26 -5.49 -24.89
N ASP A 431 8.14 -5.26 -23.92
CA ASP A 431 9.22 -6.22 -23.62
C ASP A 431 8.71 -7.46 -22.89
N ALA A 432 9.57 -8.48 -22.78
CA ALA A 432 9.22 -9.77 -22.20
C ALA A 432 8.77 -9.72 -20.72
N THR A 433 9.06 -8.64 -20.02
CA THR A 433 8.75 -8.47 -18.59
C THR A 433 7.52 -7.60 -18.35
N SER A 434 7.01 -6.94 -19.39
CA SER A 434 5.98 -5.92 -19.28
C SER A 434 4.61 -6.40 -19.79
N THR A 435 3.57 -5.64 -19.46
CA THR A 435 2.18 -5.95 -19.85
C THR A 435 1.47 -4.75 -20.46
N ALA A 436 0.53 -5.02 -21.36
CA ALA A 436 -0.35 -4.01 -21.96
C ALA A 436 -1.83 -4.43 -21.90
N VAL A 437 -2.72 -3.50 -21.54
CA VAL A 437 -4.16 -3.73 -21.38
C VAL A 437 -4.96 -2.67 -22.14
N PHE A 438 -5.98 -3.11 -22.88
CA PHE A 438 -6.92 -2.25 -23.58
C PHE A 438 -8.35 -2.39 -23.05
N GLY A 439 -8.90 -1.29 -22.56
CA GLY A 439 -10.24 -1.24 -21.96
C GLY A 439 -11.41 -0.97 -22.93
N GLY A 440 -11.11 -0.55 -24.17
CA GLY A 440 -12.10 -0.12 -25.15
C GLY A 440 -12.66 -1.25 -26.03
N PRO A 441 -13.96 -1.23 -26.37
CA PRO A 441 -14.56 -2.16 -27.33
C PRO A 441 -14.45 -1.68 -28.79
N GLY A 442 -14.79 -2.57 -29.72
CA GLY A 442 -14.72 -2.36 -31.15
C GLY A 442 -13.29 -2.43 -31.65
N ASN A 443 -12.60 -1.28 -31.68
CA ASN A 443 -11.27 -1.20 -32.28
C ASN A 443 -10.29 -0.37 -31.43
N PRO A 444 -9.88 -0.85 -30.25
CA PRO A 444 -8.89 -0.18 -29.39
C PRO A 444 -7.51 -0.03 -30.02
N VAL A 445 -7.09 -0.91 -30.95
CA VAL A 445 -5.83 -0.76 -31.72
C VAL A 445 -6.14 -0.10 -33.06
N ASN A 446 -6.42 1.21 -33.03
CA ASN A 446 -6.96 1.89 -34.20
C ASN A 446 -5.85 2.51 -35.06
N ILE A 447 -5.70 2.04 -36.30
CA ILE A 447 -4.70 2.54 -37.25
C ILE A 447 -3.26 2.49 -36.66
N SER A 448 -3.00 1.52 -35.80
CA SER A 448 -1.79 1.37 -34.98
C SER A 448 -1.36 -0.10 -34.99
N GLU A 449 -0.14 -0.38 -34.56
CA GLU A 449 0.44 -1.73 -34.52
C GLU A 449 1.08 -1.99 -33.16
N ILE A 450 1.10 -3.27 -32.77
CA ILE A 450 1.71 -3.74 -31.53
C ILE A 450 2.75 -4.81 -31.88
N ASN A 451 3.93 -4.70 -31.31
CA ASN A 451 4.96 -5.72 -31.32
C ASN A 451 5.25 -6.15 -29.89
N LEU A 452 5.12 -7.45 -29.64
CA LEU A 452 5.33 -8.08 -28.35
C LEU A 452 6.65 -8.85 -28.38
N GLU A 453 7.44 -8.78 -27.31
CA GLU A 453 8.55 -9.73 -27.13
C GLU A 453 8.04 -11.06 -26.53
N PRO A 454 8.67 -12.20 -26.87
CA PRO A 454 8.37 -13.48 -26.24
C PRO A 454 8.50 -13.42 -24.71
N GLY A 455 7.44 -13.77 -23.98
CA GLY A 455 7.31 -13.63 -22.53
C GLY A 455 6.29 -12.58 -22.07
N SER A 456 5.98 -11.59 -22.92
CA SER A 456 5.02 -10.52 -22.62
C SER A 456 3.55 -10.98 -22.70
N THR A 457 2.66 -10.18 -22.10
CA THR A 457 1.20 -10.39 -22.14
C THR A 457 0.46 -9.15 -22.65
N LEU A 458 -0.57 -9.37 -23.46
CA LEU A 458 -1.47 -8.35 -24.00
C LEU A 458 -2.91 -8.73 -23.70
N THR A 459 -3.67 -7.83 -23.07
CA THR A 459 -5.07 -8.09 -22.67
C THR A 459 -6.03 -7.11 -23.32
N PHE A 460 -7.18 -7.61 -23.76
CA PHE A 460 -8.32 -6.79 -24.17
C PHE A 460 -9.50 -7.08 -23.26
N LEU A 461 -9.98 -6.10 -22.50
CA LEU A 461 -11.04 -6.30 -21.50
C LEU A 461 -12.45 -6.41 -22.11
N LYS A 462 -12.63 -5.94 -23.36
CA LYS A 462 -13.93 -5.89 -24.05
C LYS A 462 -13.89 -6.37 -25.49
N GLU A 463 -12.88 -7.17 -25.82
CA GLU A 463 -12.79 -7.87 -27.11
C GLU A 463 -12.80 -9.36 -26.89
N THR A 464 -13.85 -10.04 -27.35
CA THR A 464 -13.88 -11.50 -27.39
C THR A 464 -12.78 -12.04 -28.32
N ILE A 465 -12.40 -13.31 -28.17
CA ILE A 465 -11.44 -13.98 -29.06
C ILE A 465 -11.82 -13.84 -30.55
N GLU A 466 -13.13 -13.94 -30.88
CA GLU A 466 -13.60 -13.78 -32.26
C GLU A 466 -13.39 -12.35 -32.77
N ALA A 467 -13.65 -11.35 -31.92
CA ALA A 467 -13.45 -9.95 -32.26
C ALA A 467 -11.96 -9.61 -32.41
N PHE A 468 -11.10 -10.09 -31.49
CA PHE A 468 -9.65 -9.99 -31.61
C PHE A 468 -9.15 -10.56 -32.94
N ASN A 469 -9.54 -11.78 -33.29
CA ASN A 469 -9.11 -12.44 -34.52
C ASN A 469 -9.56 -11.68 -35.79
N SER A 470 -10.72 -11.02 -35.73
CA SER A 470 -11.25 -10.25 -36.86
C SER A 470 -10.61 -8.87 -36.99
N GLU A 471 -10.43 -8.17 -35.87
CA GLU A 471 -10.12 -6.74 -35.84
C GLU A 471 -8.65 -6.44 -35.53
N HIS A 472 -7.99 -7.29 -34.75
CA HIS A 472 -6.72 -6.96 -34.10
C HIS A 472 -5.55 -7.85 -34.52
N LEU A 473 -5.77 -9.13 -34.79
CA LEU A 473 -4.69 -10.08 -35.12
C LEU A 473 -3.74 -9.57 -36.23
N SER A 474 -4.28 -8.95 -37.28
CA SER A 474 -3.49 -8.39 -38.37
C SER A 474 -2.58 -7.20 -38.01
N LYS A 475 -2.69 -6.68 -36.78
CA LYS A 475 -1.95 -5.52 -36.24
C LYS A 475 -0.93 -5.93 -35.18
N VAL A 476 -0.85 -7.22 -34.83
CA VAL A 476 0.00 -7.75 -33.77
C VAL A 476 1.15 -8.54 -34.37
N TYR A 477 2.34 -8.27 -33.85
CA TYR A 477 3.60 -8.93 -34.17
C TYR A 477 4.22 -9.47 -32.87
N ILE A 478 4.99 -10.55 -32.98
CA ILE A 478 5.70 -11.17 -31.86
C ILE A 478 7.15 -11.39 -32.30
N GLY A 479 8.11 -10.79 -31.60
CA GLY A 479 9.51 -10.80 -32.00
C GLY A 479 9.74 -10.23 -33.41
N GLY A 480 8.90 -9.28 -33.84
CA GLY A 480 8.96 -8.67 -35.17
C GLY A 480 8.38 -9.51 -36.32
N VAL A 481 7.83 -10.70 -36.05
CA VAL A 481 7.10 -11.50 -37.06
C VAL A 481 5.58 -11.43 -36.83
N PRO A 482 4.73 -11.58 -37.86
CA PRO A 482 3.27 -11.57 -37.66
C PRO A 482 2.83 -12.60 -36.61
N ALA A 483 1.85 -12.22 -35.78
CA ALA A 483 1.28 -13.12 -34.79
C ALA A 483 0.53 -14.29 -35.47
N GLU A 484 0.78 -15.51 -35.00
CA GLU A 484 0.17 -16.76 -35.44
C GLU A 484 -0.17 -17.64 -34.22
N GLU A 485 -1.46 -17.86 -33.98
CA GLU A 485 -1.98 -18.60 -32.83
C GLU A 485 -1.41 -20.03 -32.77
N GLY A 486 -0.95 -20.43 -31.59
CA GLY A 486 -0.31 -21.72 -31.35
C GLY A 486 1.13 -21.84 -31.89
N VAL A 487 1.64 -20.81 -32.56
CA VAL A 487 3.03 -20.76 -33.03
C VAL A 487 3.86 -19.82 -32.15
N ASN A 488 3.41 -18.57 -31.99
CA ASN A 488 4.13 -17.57 -31.20
C ASN A 488 3.28 -16.92 -30.09
N TYR A 489 1.98 -17.19 -30.03
CA TYR A 489 1.14 -16.87 -28.86
C TYR A 489 0.05 -17.92 -28.63
N THR A 490 -0.51 -17.90 -27.42
CA THR A 490 -1.80 -18.50 -27.08
C THR A 490 -2.80 -17.42 -26.73
N ILE A 491 -4.09 -17.68 -26.95
CA ILE A 491 -5.18 -16.78 -26.59
C ILE A 491 -6.27 -17.52 -25.82
N GLU A 492 -6.77 -16.88 -24.77
CA GLU A 492 -7.87 -17.39 -23.97
C GLU A 492 -8.84 -16.30 -23.56
N SER A 493 -9.99 -16.70 -23.02
CA SER A 493 -10.95 -15.75 -22.45
C SER A 493 -10.45 -15.27 -21.10
N ASP A 494 -10.61 -13.99 -20.81
CA ASP A 494 -10.34 -13.41 -19.49
C ASP A 494 -11.40 -13.78 -18.42
N GLY A 495 -12.38 -14.62 -18.77
CA GLY A 495 -13.54 -14.94 -17.94
C GLY A 495 -14.68 -13.91 -18.00
N GLY A 496 -14.49 -12.80 -18.72
CA GLY A 496 -15.44 -11.72 -18.96
C GLY A 496 -15.81 -11.57 -20.43
N GLU A 497 -15.85 -10.32 -20.92
CA GLU A 497 -16.13 -9.99 -22.32
C GLU A 497 -14.85 -9.94 -23.18
N GLY A 498 -13.69 -10.22 -22.58
CA GLY A 498 -12.38 -9.99 -23.13
C GLY A 498 -11.60 -11.25 -23.49
N CYS A 499 -10.31 -11.02 -23.78
CA CYS A 499 -9.34 -12.07 -24.04
C CYS A 499 -7.93 -11.66 -23.59
N ILE A 500 -7.10 -12.68 -23.33
CA ILE A 500 -5.70 -12.56 -22.92
C ILE A 500 -4.84 -13.24 -23.97
N ILE A 501 -3.86 -12.51 -24.47
CA ILE A 501 -2.84 -12.98 -25.40
C ILE A 501 -1.55 -13.17 -24.62
N THR A 502 -1.08 -14.40 -24.54
CA THR A 502 0.18 -14.75 -23.88
C THR A 502 1.16 -15.17 -24.95
N THR A 503 2.29 -14.45 -25.07
CA THR A 503 3.33 -14.81 -26.02
C THR A 503 4.05 -16.08 -25.56
N ILE A 504 4.39 -16.96 -26.51
CA ILE A 504 5.14 -18.18 -26.20
C ILE A 504 6.62 -17.78 -26.09
N SER A 505 7.22 -17.98 -24.90
CA SER A 505 8.62 -17.67 -24.66
C SER A 505 9.55 -18.53 -25.53
N ASP A 506 10.57 -17.89 -26.11
CA ASP A 506 11.70 -18.53 -26.80
C ASP A 506 12.84 -18.91 -25.83
N GLU A 507 12.68 -18.65 -24.53
CA GLU A 507 13.68 -19.07 -23.54
C GLU A 507 13.87 -20.60 -23.57
N ALA A 508 15.13 -21.03 -23.46
CA ALA A 508 15.41 -22.44 -23.26
C ALA A 508 14.76 -22.92 -21.96
N LEU A 509 14.16 -24.10 -22.01
CA LEU A 509 13.58 -24.77 -20.84
C LEU A 509 14.61 -24.81 -19.70
N LYS A 510 14.30 -24.15 -18.59
CA LYS A 510 15.11 -24.07 -17.38
C LYS A 510 14.21 -24.14 -16.15
N ILE A 511 14.71 -24.78 -15.09
CA ILE A 511 14.09 -24.70 -13.77
C ILE A 511 14.26 -23.26 -13.28
N THR A 512 13.17 -22.63 -12.89
CA THR A 512 13.12 -21.24 -12.42
C THR A 512 13.15 -21.16 -10.91
N ASN A 513 12.62 -22.18 -10.23
CA ASN A 513 12.54 -22.19 -8.78
C ASN A 513 12.60 -23.61 -8.21
N ILE A 514 13.17 -23.76 -7.00
CA ILE A 514 13.14 -24.98 -6.21
C ILE A 514 12.97 -24.56 -4.74
N VAL A 515 11.78 -24.82 -4.18
CA VAL A 515 11.42 -24.43 -2.81
C VAL A 515 11.10 -25.67 -1.98
N ARG A 516 11.38 -25.60 -0.68
CA ARG A 516 10.96 -26.62 0.28
C ARG A 516 9.79 -26.09 1.09
N ASP A 517 8.71 -26.85 1.19
CA ASP A 517 7.56 -26.49 2.02
C ASP A 517 7.76 -26.85 3.51
N GLU A 518 6.83 -26.44 4.37
CA GLU A 518 6.85 -26.71 5.82
C GLU A 518 6.83 -28.22 6.16
N GLU A 519 6.35 -29.04 5.22
CA GLU A 519 6.22 -30.48 5.35
C GLU A 519 7.47 -31.22 4.86
N GLY A 520 8.41 -30.50 4.24
CA GLY A 520 9.69 -30.99 3.74
C GLY A 520 9.65 -31.50 2.30
N ASN A 521 8.54 -31.33 1.58
CA ASN A 521 8.44 -31.65 0.16
C ASN A 521 9.18 -30.59 -0.67
N VAL A 522 9.55 -30.93 -1.91
CA VAL A 522 10.23 -30.00 -2.82
C VAL A 522 9.30 -29.61 -3.96
N ILE A 523 9.01 -28.32 -4.07
CA ILE A 523 8.26 -27.70 -5.17
C ILE A 523 9.26 -27.23 -6.23
N ILE A 524 9.06 -27.63 -7.47
CA ILE A 524 9.95 -27.33 -8.60
C ILE A 524 9.13 -26.60 -9.66
N GLU A 525 9.59 -25.44 -10.08
CA GLU A 525 8.94 -24.61 -11.11
C GLU A 525 9.87 -24.42 -12.31
N TRP A 526 9.32 -24.30 -13.51
CA TRP A 526 10.10 -24.06 -14.73
C TRP A 526 9.34 -23.18 -15.74
N ASN A 527 10.08 -22.60 -16.68
CA ASN A 527 9.55 -21.78 -17.78
C ASN A 527 8.94 -22.65 -18.91
N GLY A 528 7.96 -23.49 -18.57
CA GLY A 528 7.25 -24.35 -19.51
C GLY A 528 6.43 -23.56 -20.53
N LYS A 529 6.29 -24.12 -21.74
CA LYS A 529 5.41 -23.59 -22.79
C LYS A 529 3.96 -23.86 -22.41
N PRO A 530 3.07 -22.86 -22.56
CA PRO A 530 1.64 -23.05 -22.34
C PRO A 530 1.08 -24.22 -23.17
N GLY A 531 0.38 -25.15 -22.50
CA GLY A 531 -0.25 -26.31 -23.15
C GLY A 531 0.68 -27.50 -23.43
N SER A 532 1.98 -27.40 -23.11
CA SER A 532 2.90 -28.54 -23.14
C SER A 532 2.84 -29.35 -21.85
N PHE A 533 3.16 -30.64 -21.96
CA PHE A 533 3.36 -31.53 -20.82
C PHE A 533 4.85 -31.84 -20.66
N TYR A 534 5.27 -32.04 -19.42
CA TYR A 534 6.64 -32.23 -19.02
C TYR A 534 6.78 -33.45 -18.11
N ALA A 535 7.95 -34.08 -18.17
CA ALA A 535 8.40 -35.06 -17.19
C ALA A 535 9.50 -34.45 -16.32
N VAL A 536 9.47 -34.79 -15.03
CA VAL A 536 10.51 -34.45 -14.07
C VAL A 536 11.29 -35.71 -13.76
N ASP A 537 12.60 -35.68 -14.00
CA ASP A 537 13.52 -36.73 -13.57
C ASP A 537 14.34 -36.28 -12.37
N VAL A 538 14.71 -37.23 -11.54
CA VAL A 538 15.55 -37.05 -10.36
C VAL A 538 16.82 -37.89 -10.47
N SER A 539 17.93 -37.36 -9.94
CA SER A 539 19.19 -38.08 -9.76
C SER A 539 19.85 -37.65 -8.45
N TYR A 540 20.59 -38.58 -7.83
CA TYR A 540 21.41 -38.32 -6.64
C TYR A 540 22.90 -38.15 -6.99
N THR A 541 23.30 -38.39 -8.24
CA THR A 541 24.72 -38.49 -8.62
C THR A 541 25.11 -37.74 -9.90
N LEU A 542 24.14 -37.23 -10.68
CA LEU A 542 24.33 -36.65 -12.02
C LEU A 542 24.89 -37.60 -13.09
N GLU A 543 25.10 -38.89 -12.79
CA GLU A 543 25.57 -39.84 -13.78
C GLU A 543 24.49 -40.11 -14.85
N GLU A 544 24.91 -40.34 -16.10
CA GLU A 544 24.01 -40.48 -17.27
C GLU A 544 22.91 -41.54 -17.05
N ASP A 545 23.24 -42.65 -16.40
CA ASP A 545 22.35 -43.78 -16.14
C ASP A 545 21.61 -43.68 -14.78
N SER A 546 21.78 -42.58 -14.04
CA SER A 546 21.25 -42.43 -12.67
C SER A 546 19.93 -41.65 -12.57
N TRP A 547 19.38 -41.23 -13.71
CA TRP A 547 18.15 -40.45 -13.76
C TRP A 547 16.93 -41.38 -13.73
N GLU A 548 16.06 -41.18 -12.75
CA GLU A 548 14.76 -41.86 -12.64
C GLU A 548 13.64 -40.84 -12.86
N GLU A 549 12.59 -41.23 -13.58
CA GLU A 549 11.41 -40.38 -13.76
C GLU A 549 10.65 -40.33 -12.44
N LEU A 550 10.48 -39.12 -11.91
CA LEU A 550 9.78 -38.85 -10.68
C LEU A 550 8.29 -38.65 -10.96
N ILE A 551 7.98 -37.74 -11.89
CA ILE A 551 6.63 -37.31 -12.24
C ILE A 551 6.50 -37.23 -13.76
N ASP A 552 5.35 -37.66 -14.25
CA ASP A 552 4.98 -37.69 -15.67
C ASP A 552 3.77 -36.77 -15.91
N SER A 553 3.77 -36.08 -17.05
CA SER A 553 2.65 -35.30 -17.57
C SER A 553 2.18 -34.13 -16.67
N VAL A 554 3.13 -33.31 -16.23
CA VAL A 554 2.90 -32.05 -15.51
C VAL A 554 3.08 -30.83 -16.42
N THR A 555 2.55 -29.68 -16.01
CA THR A 555 2.64 -28.44 -16.80
C THR A 555 3.89 -27.64 -16.44
N ASN A 556 3.83 -26.79 -15.42
CA ASN A 556 4.89 -25.82 -15.12
C ASN A 556 5.43 -25.95 -13.69
N GLU A 557 4.83 -26.85 -12.92
CA GLU A 557 5.10 -27.08 -11.50
C GLU A 557 5.03 -28.58 -11.20
N ALA A 558 5.91 -29.06 -10.33
CA ALA A 558 5.88 -30.42 -9.82
C ALA A 558 6.22 -30.44 -8.32
N LEU A 559 5.56 -31.34 -7.58
CA LEU A 559 5.81 -31.61 -6.18
C LEU A 559 6.53 -32.95 -6.02
N ASP A 560 7.77 -32.92 -5.52
CA ASP A 560 8.49 -34.10 -5.07
C ASP A 560 8.14 -34.40 -3.60
N ASP A 561 7.19 -35.30 -3.40
CA ASP A 561 6.79 -35.86 -2.10
C ASP A 561 7.55 -37.15 -1.74
N THR A 562 8.45 -37.60 -2.62
CA THR A 562 9.19 -38.86 -2.46
C THR A 562 10.50 -38.68 -1.68
N PHE A 563 10.82 -37.44 -1.33
CA PHE A 563 12.07 -37.07 -0.70
C PHE A 563 12.37 -37.90 0.55
N ALA A 564 13.50 -38.62 0.51
CA ALA A 564 14.08 -39.28 1.66
C ALA A 564 15.06 -38.32 2.37
N PRO A 565 14.89 -38.01 3.67
CA PRO A 565 15.68 -37.00 4.39
C PRO A 565 17.18 -37.29 4.58
N GLU A 566 17.72 -38.33 3.95
CA GLU A 566 19.11 -38.77 4.11
C GLU A 566 20.02 -38.44 2.90
N ALA A 567 19.48 -37.83 1.82
CA ALA A 567 20.29 -37.47 0.64
C ALA A 567 21.01 -36.12 0.83
N GLU A 568 22.36 -36.12 0.72
CA GLU A 568 23.16 -34.88 0.80
C GLU A 568 22.94 -33.94 -0.40
N ARG A 569 22.56 -34.47 -1.56
CA ARG A 569 22.34 -33.71 -2.81
C ARG A 569 21.29 -34.39 -3.70
N ILE A 570 20.48 -33.58 -4.36
CA ILE A 570 19.50 -34.00 -5.36
C ILE A 570 19.63 -33.11 -6.59
N TYR A 571 19.42 -33.70 -7.76
CA TYR A 571 19.44 -33.04 -9.04
C TYR A 571 18.14 -33.34 -9.77
N TYR A 572 17.53 -32.29 -10.31
CA TYR A 572 16.30 -32.38 -11.10
C TYR A 572 16.59 -32.07 -12.57
N ARG A 573 15.84 -32.72 -13.45
CA ARG A 573 15.86 -32.47 -14.90
C ARG A 573 14.44 -32.44 -15.42
N ILE A 574 14.10 -31.39 -16.14
CA ILE A 574 12.80 -31.24 -16.80
C ILE A 574 12.96 -31.58 -18.29
N ARG A 575 12.01 -32.34 -18.85
CA ARG A 575 11.94 -32.65 -20.28
C ARG A 575 10.53 -32.43 -20.79
N GLU A 576 10.41 -31.69 -21.90
CA GLU A 576 9.16 -31.59 -22.65
C GLU A 576 8.78 -32.94 -23.26
N GLN A 577 7.50 -33.29 -23.20
CA GLN A 577 6.94 -34.52 -23.78
C GLN A 577 6.26 -34.21 -25.12
N GLU A 578 6.37 -35.15 -26.06
CA GLU A 578 5.75 -35.06 -27.40
C GLU A 578 4.25 -35.39 -27.40
#